data_AF-A0A7Z7NFX0-F1
#
_entry.id   AF-A0A7Z7NFX0-F1
#
_cell.length_a   1.000
_cell.length_b   1.000
_cell.length_c   1.000
_cell.angle_alpha   90.00
_cell.angle_beta   90.00
_cell.angle_gamma   90.00
#
_symmetry.space_group_name_H-M   'P 1'
#
loop_
_entity.id
_entity.type
_entity.pdbx_description
1 polymer ?
#
loop_
_entity_poly.entity_id
_entity_poly.type
_entity_poly.pdbx_seq_one_letter_code
_entity_poly.pdbx_strand_id
1 'polypeptide(L)' 'MLVTPALLARLPKESVADKELSTLLAGNRLVPIVHKTTYEALREVSPMLASRTGLDTAEDSMSEVAAKIAELVAF' A
#
# COMPACT_ATOMS: atom_id res chain seq x y z
N MET A 1 -1.99 4.55 1.11
CA MET A 1 -2.89 3.41 1.41
C MET A 1 -2.21 2.53 2.44
N LEU A 2 -2.88 2.12 3.52
CA LEU A 2 -2.28 1.28 4.56
C LEU A 2 -2.55 -0.21 4.29
N VAL A 3 -1.50 -0.99 4.11
CA VAL A 3 -1.54 -2.44 3.88
C VAL A 3 -1.33 -3.15 5.21
N THR A 4 -2.31 -3.93 5.65
CA THR A 4 -2.27 -4.68 6.91
C THR A 4 -2.59 -6.16 6.67
N PRO A 5 -2.26 -7.07 7.60
CA PRO A 5 -2.68 -8.46 7.50
C PRO A 5 -4.19 -8.64 7.33
N ALA A 6 -4.98 -7.80 8.00
CA ALA A 6 -6.44 -7.80 7.88
C ALA A 6 -6.91 -7.40 6.47
N LEU A 7 -6.20 -6.48 5.81
CA LEU A 7 -6.47 -6.12 4.42
C LEU A 7 -6.11 -7.28 3.47
N LEU A 8 -4.93 -7.90 3.63
CA LEU A 8 -4.51 -9.04 2.80
C LEU A 8 -5.48 -10.22 2.88
N ALA A 9 -6.05 -10.48 4.07
CA ALA A 9 -7.04 -11.55 4.26
C ALA A 9 -8.40 -11.25 3.58
N ARG A 10 -8.70 -9.98 3.30
CA ARG A 10 -9.97 -9.53 2.71
C ARG A 10 -9.89 -9.33 1.19
N LEU A 11 -8.74 -8.87 0.69
CA LEU A 11 -8.52 -8.57 -0.74
C LEU A 11 -8.96 -9.69 -1.69
N PRO A 12 -8.59 -10.98 -1.49
CA PRO A 12 -9.01 -12.08 -2.37
C PRO A 12 -10.53 -12.32 -2.41
N LYS A 13 -11.27 -11.85 -1.39
CA LYS A 13 -12.72 -12.06 -1.26
C LYS A 13 -13.53 -10.91 -1.86
N GLU A 14 -12.89 -9.79 -2.15
CA GLU A 14 -13.55 -8.59 -2.69
C GLU A 14 -13.16 -8.40 -4.16
N SER A 15 -13.89 -9.04 -5.08
CA SER A 15 -13.72 -8.87 -6.54
C SER A 15 -13.86 -7.42 -7.03
N VAL A 16 -14.44 -6.53 -6.21
CA VAL A 16 -14.62 -5.10 -6.49
C VAL A 16 -13.35 -4.29 -6.14
N ALA A 17 -12.53 -4.78 -5.21
CA ALA A 17 -11.32 -4.10 -4.78
C ALA A 17 -10.37 -3.89 -5.97
N ASP A 18 -10.17 -4.90 -6.83
CA ASP A 18 -9.31 -4.77 -8.02
C ASP A 18 -9.77 -3.68 -9.00
N LYS A 19 -11.07 -3.40 -9.10
CA LYS A 19 -11.60 -2.42 -10.06
C LYS A 19 -11.47 -0.98 -9.55
N GLU A 20 -11.72 -0.76 -8.25
CA GLU A 20 -11.49 0.54 -7.59
C GLU A 20 -9.99 0.80 -7.37
N LEU A 21 -9.21 -0.25 -7.07
CA LEU A 21 -7.75 -0.15 -6.95
C LEU A 21 -7.10 0.13 -8.29
N SER A 22 -7.60 -0.44 -9.39
CA SER A 22 -7.07 -0.15 -10.74
C SER A 22 -7.33 1.28 -11.18
N THR A 23 -8.46 1.91 -10.81
CA THR A 23 -8.68 3.36 -11.03
C THR A 23 -7.74 4.22 -10.19
N LEU A 24 -7.51 3.86 -8.93
CA LEU A 24 -6.54 4.57 -8.08
C LEU A 24 -5.09 4.40 -8.59
N LEU A 25 -4.74 3.22 -9.12
CA LEU A 25 -3.45 2.93 -9.73
C LEU A 25 -3.23 3.70 -11.04
N ALA A 26 -4.28 3.88 -11.85
CA ALA A 26 -4.21 4.63 -13.11
C ALA A 26 -3.83 6.10 -12.88
N GLY A 27 -4.16 6.66 -11.72
CA GLY A 27 -3.80 8.04 -11.35
C GLY A 27 -2.37 8.23 -10.83
N ASN A 28 -1.58 7.15 -10.67
CA ASN A 28 -0.21 7.18 -10.12
C ASN A 28 -0.08 7.87 -8.74
N ARG A 29 -1.19 8.05 -8.01
CA ARG A 29 -1.27 8.76 -6.71
C ARG A 29 -1.30 7.82 -5.51
N LEU A 30 -0.93 6.55 -5.72
CA LEU A 30 -1.02 5.52 -4.69
C LEU A 30 0.37 5.21 -4.12
N VAL A 31 0.60 5.59 -2.87
CA VAL A 31 1.76 5.16 -2.08
C VAL A 31 1.29 4.09 -1.08
N PRO A 32 1.65 2.80 -1.27
CA PRO A 32 1.35 1.77 -0.30
C PRO A 32 2.25 1.92 0.94
N ILE A 33 1.69 1.67 2.12
CA ILE A 33 2.39 1.68 3.39
C ILE A 33 2.16 0.31 4.03
N VAL A 34 3.20 -0.51 4.12
CA VAL A 34 3.13 -1.85 4.69
C VAL A 34 3.20 -1.74 6.21
N HIS A 35 2.21 -2.33 6.89
CA HIS A 35 2.11 -2.30 8.34
C HIS A 35 1.83 -3.66 8.94
N LYS A 36 2.76 -4.13 9.77
CA LYS A 36 2.74 -5.45 10.41
C LYS A 36 2.54 -6.59 9.39
N THR A 37 3.03 -6.41 8.18
CA THR A 37 3.03 -7.38 7.09
C THR A 37 4.27 -7.15 6.23
N THR A 38 4.41 -7.83 5.09
CA THR A 38 5.59 -7.69 4.22
C THR A 38 5.19 -7.44 2.78
N TYR A 39 6.13 -6.90 1.99
CA TYR A 39 5.93 -6.70 0.55
C TYR A 39 5.74 -8.02 -0.19
N GLU A 40 6.37 -9.09 0.25
CA GLU A 40 6.18 -10.43 -0.31
C GLU A 40 4.73 -10.88 -0.11
N ALA A 41 4.19 -10.76 1.11
CA ALA A 41 2.80 -11.13 1.39
C ALA A 41 1.80 -10.28 0.58
N LEU A 42 2.10 -8.99 0.37
CA LEU A 42 1.31 -8.13 -0.51
C LEU A 42 1.43 -8.57 -1.98
N ARG A 43 2.62 -8.95 -2.45
CA ARG A 43 2.86 -9.36 -3.83
C ARG A 43 2.13 -10.65 -4.20
N GLU A 44 2.04 -11.60 -3.27
CA GLU A 44 1.28 -12.84 -3.46
C GLU A 44 -0.22 -12.58 -3.67
N VAL A 45 -0.77 -11.57 -2.98
CA VAL A 45 -2.19 -11.21 -3.08
C VAL A 45 -2.47 -10.28 -4.26
N SER A 46 -1.62 -9.28 -4.46
CA SER A 46 -1.77 -8.29 -5.53
C SER A 46 -0.41 -7.82 -6.04
N PRO A 47 0.12 -8.46 -7.10
CA PRO A 47 1.37 -8.07 -7.73
C PRO A 47 1.37 -6.62 -8.23
N MET A 48 0.20 -6.11 -8.66
CA MET A 48 0.04 -4.76 -9.18
C MET A 48 0.20 -3.69 -8.08
N LEU A 49 -0.28 -3.95 -6.87
CA LEU A 49 -0.09 -3.05 -5.73
C LEU A 49 1.34 -3.11 -5.21
N ALA A 50 1.91 -4.31 -5.15
CA ALA A 50 3.31 -4.51 -4.77
C ALA A 50 4.31 -3.94 -5.79
N SER A 51 3.89 -3.64 -7.02
CA SER A 51 4.76 -3.04 -8.04
C SER A 51 5.07 -1.56 -7.77
N ARG A 52 4.38 -0.94 -6.81
CA ARG A 52 4.55 0.47 -6.47
C ARG A 52 5.58 0.61 -5.37
N THR A 53 6.45 1.59 -5.50
CA THR A 53 7.32 2.03 -4.41
C THR A 53 6.44 2.58 -3.29
N GLY A 54 6.67 2.06 -2.08
CA GLY A 54 5.93 2.45 -0.90
C GLY A 54 6.84 2.53 0.32
N LEU A 55 6.22 2.64 1.50
CA LEU A 55 6.91 2.75 2.78
C LEU A 55 6.64 1.49 3.62
N ASP A 56 7.57 1.14 4.51
CA ASP A 56 7.40 0.02 5.44
C ASP A 56 7.54 0.52 6.88
N THR A 57 6.52 0.25 7.68
CA THR A 57 6.54 0.60 9.11
C THR A 57 7.38 -0.35 9.97
N ALA A 58 7.95 -1.40 9.37
CA ALA A 58 8.99 -2.22 9.98
C ALA A 58 10.37 -1.53 9.90
N GLU A 59 10.60 -0.69 8.89
CA GLU A 59 11.85 0.05 8.70
C GLU A 59 11.79 1.45 9.32
N ASP A 60 10.65 2.12 9.18
CA ASP A 60 10.42 3.47 9.71
C ASP A 60 9.29 3.46 10.74
N SER A 61 9.37 4.31 11.76
CA SER A 61 8.23 4.55 12.63
C SER A 61 7.06 5.20 11.86
N MET A 62 5.84 5.04 12.35
CA MET A 62 4.66 5.66 11.72
C MET A 62 4.80 7.20 11.62
N SER A 63 5.48 7.81 12.58
CA SER A 63 5.76 9.26 12.58
C SER A 63 6.70 9.65 11.44
N GLU A 64 7.76 8.87 11.20
CA GLU A 64 8.70 9.11 10.10
C GLU A 64 8.04 8.87 8.73
N VAL A 65 7.23 7.81 8.62
CA VAL A 65 6.41 7.56 7.42
C VAL A 65 5.49 8.73 7.11
N ALA A 66 4.82 9.29 8.14
CA ALA A 66 3.95 10.45 7.98
C ALA A 66 4.73 11.70 7.53
N ALA A 67 5.93 11.92 8.08
CA ALA A 67 6.80 13.02 7.67
C ALA A 67 7.23 12.90 6.19
N LYS A 68 7.68 11.71 5.76
CA LYS A 68 8.06 11.44 4.36
C LYS A 68 6.90 11.69 3.39
N ILE A 69 5.68 11.31 3.76
CA ILE A 69 4.48 11.59 2.95
C ILE A 69 4.19 13.09 2.88
N ALA A 70 4.33 13.81 4.00
CA ALA A 70 4.13 15.25 4.04
C ALA A 70 5.12 15.99 3.12
N GLU A 71 6.38 15.55 3.07
CA GLU A 71 7.39 16.07 2.14
C GLU A 71 7.02 15.83 0.68
N LEU A 72 6.49 14.65 0.34
CA LEU A 72 6.08 14.32 -1.04
C LEU A 72 4.89 15.14 -1.56
N VAL A 73 4.03 15.64 -0.66
CA VAL A 73 2.84 16.45 -1.02
C VAL A 73 3.13 17.94 -1.04
N ALA A 74 4.19 18.39 -0.37
CA ALA A 74 4.58 19.80 -0.33
C ALA A 74 5.23 20.31 -1.63
N PHE A 75 5.54 19.40 -2.57
CA PHE A 75 6.04 19.71 -3.92
C PHE A 75 4.90 19.85 -4.93
#